data_AF-A0A7V8VW92-F1
#
_entry.id   AF-A0A7V8VW92-F1
#
_cell.length_a   1.000
_cell.length_b   1.000
_cell.length_c   1.000
_cell.angle_alpha   90.00
_cell.angle_beta   90.00
_cell.angle_gamma   90.00
#
_symmetry.space_group_name_H-M   'P 1'
#
loop_
_entity.id
_entity.type
_entity.pdbx_description
1 polymer ?
#
loop_
_entity_poly.entity_id
_entity_poly.type
_entity_poly.pdbx_seq_one_letter_code
_entity_poly.pdbx_strand_id
1 'polypeptide(L)' 'VGLDGSDDAQNLFTADIPTPVALVVGSEGSGLTANIRKRCQLLVHLPMSGHVSSLNAATAGSIALFDIVRRQHGEPQSGS' A
#
# COMPACT_ATOMS: atom_id res chain seq x y z
N VAL A 1 -5.16 -4.51 -3.88
CA VAL A 1 -4.39 -3.27 -3.66
C VAL A 1 -2.92 -3.60 -3.85
N GLY A 2 -2.23 -2.89 -4.73
CA GLY A 2 -0.80 -3.07 -4.98
C GLY A 2 0.03 -2.08 -4.18
N LEU A 3 1.07 -2.53 -3.50
CA LEU A 3 2.06 -1.67 -2.84
C LEU A 3 3.20 -1.40 -3.83
N ASP A 4 3.32 -0.15 -4.26
CA ASP A 4 4.26 0.27 -5.30
C ASP A 4 4.71 1.72 -5.08
N GLY A 5 5.95 2.05 -5.44
CA GLY A 5 6.53 3.38 -5.24
C GLY A 5 6.34 4.34 -6.42
N SER A 6 5.45 4.01 -7.37
CA SER A 6 5.19 4.85 -8.55
C SER A 6 4.43 6.13 -8.21
N ASP A 7 4.65 7.18 -9.01
CA ASP A 7 4.04 8.50 -8.81
C ASP A 7 2.50 8.50 -8.91
N ASP A 8 1.91 7.49 -9.57
CA ASP A 8 0.46 7.30 -9.67
C ASP A 8 -0.16 6.54 -8.48
N ALA A 9 0.66 6.08 -7.53
CA ALA A 9 0.19 5.43 -6.31
C ALA A 9 -0.29 6.44 -5.26
N GLN A 10 -1.33 6.10 -4.52
CA GLN A 10 -1.87 6.95 -3.45
C GLN A 10 -1.13 6.74 -2.13
N ASN A 11 -1.09 7.73 -1.26
CA ASN A 11 -0.50 7.57 0.07
C ASN A 11 -1.27 6.49 0.86
N LEU A 12 -0.58 5.43 1.27
CA LEU A 12 -1.16 4.31 2.02
C LEU A 12 -2.02 4.79 3.17
N PHE A 13 -1.56 5.75 3.97
CA PHE A 13 -2.20 6.16 5.22
C PHE A 13 -3.48 6.98 5.04
N THR A 14 -3.71 7.52 3.84
CA THR A 14 -4.91 8.34 3.55
C THR A 14 -5.78 7.77 2.44
N ALA A 15 -5.26 6.80 1.67
CA ALA A 15 -6.03 6.14 0.63
C ALA A 15 -7.27 5.43 1.21
N ASP A 16 -8.38 5.50 0.49
CA ASP A 16 -9.56 4.71 0.78
C ASP A 16 -9.34 3.27 0.31
N ILE A 17 -9.06 2.38 1.26
CA ILE A 17 -8.73 0.98 0.98
C ILE A 17 -9.99 0.15 1.27
N PRO A 18 -10.62 -0.45 0.23
CA PRO A 18 -11.82 -1.24 0.43
C PRO A 18 -11.52 -2.49 1.27
N THR A 19 -12.50 -3.00 1.99
CA THR A 19 -12.42 -4.30 2.69
C THR A 19 -13.57 -5.20 2.24
N PRO A 20 -13.37 -6.51 2.04
CA PRO A 20 -12.11 -7.27 2.17
C PRO A 20 -11.08 -6.92 1.08
N VAL A 21 -9.79 -7.08 1.39
CA VAL A 21 -8.69 -6.69 0.49
C VAL A 21 -7.61 -7.76 0.37
N ALA A 22 -7.10 -7.94 -0.84
CA ALA A 22 -5.83 -8.62 -1.10
C ALA A 22 -4.73 -7.58 -1.31
N LEU A 23 -3.67 -7.66 -0.50
CA LEU A 23 -2.46 -6.85 -0.64
C LEU A 23 -1.46 -7.58 -1.55
N VAL A 24 -0.97 -6.90 -2.59
CA VAL A 24 0.06 -7.42 -3.49
C VAL A 24 1.34 -6.62 -3.26
N VAL A 25 2.42 -7.30 -2.92
CA VAL A 25 3.74 -6.70 -2.68
C VAL A 25 4.68 -7.14 -3.80
N GLY A 26 5.39 -6.17 -4.37
CA GLY A 26 6.34 -6.39 -5.45
C GLY A 26 7.66 -7.01 -5.00
N SER A 27 8.49 -7.36 -5.97
CA SER A 27 9.87 -7.80 -5.73
C SER A 27 10.78 -6.63 -5.35
N GLU A 28 11.85 -6.92 -4.62
CA GLU A 28 12.84 -5.93 -4.23
C GLU A 28 13.43 -5.22 -5.46
N GLY A 29 13.60 -3.89 -5.36
CA GLY A 29 14.16 -3.02 -6.40
C GLY A 29 13.25 -2.73 -7.60
N SER A 30 12.47 -3.71 -8.06
CA SER A 30 11.64 -3.62 -9.27
C SER A 30 10.16 -3.33 -9.01
N GLY A 31 9.70 -3.43 -7.75
CA GLY A 31 8.32 -3.18 -7.39
C GLY A 31 7.36 -4.18 -8.07
N LEU A 32 6.16 -3.72 -8.43
CA LEU A 32 5.20 -4.55 -9.14
C LEU A 32 5.51 -4.59 -10.65
N THR A 33 5.47 -5.79 -11.23
CA THR A 33 5.53 -5.91 -12.69
C THR A 33 4.34 -5.20 -13.35
N ALA A 34 4.53 -4.65 -14.55
CA ALA A 34 3.48 -3.90 -15.25
C ALA A 34 2.16 -4.69 -15.43
N ASN A 35 2.23 -6.01 -15.64
CA ASN A 35 1.04 -6.87 -15.76
C ASN A 35 0.30 -7.00 -14.42
N ILE A 36 1.01 -7.14 -13.30
CA ILE A 36 0.41 -7.21 -11.97
C ILE A 36 -0.16 -5.86 -11.56
N ARG A 37 0.55 -4.77 -11.85
CA ARG A 37 0.11 -3.40 -11.60
C ARG A 37 -1.25 -3.12 -12.25
N LYS A 38 -1.43 -3.49 -13.52
CA LYS A 38 -2.71 -3.34 -14.26
C LYS A 38 -3.89 -4.13 -13.66
N ARG A 39 -3.62 -5.15 -12.85
CA ARG A 39 -4.65 -5.97 -12.19
C ARG A 39 -5.01 -5.43 -10.80
N CYS A 40 -4.21 -4.51 -10.27
CA CYS A 40 -4.50 -3.85 -9.00
C CYS A 40 -5.54 -2.74 -9.23
N GLN A 41 -6.66 -2.82 -8.50
CA GLN A 41 -7.73 -1.82 -8.55
C GLN A 41 -7.31 -0.48 -7.94
N LEU A 42 -6.31 -0.52 -7.06
CA LEU A 42 -5.73 0.62 -6.36
C LEU A 42 -4.24 0.33 -6.18
N LEU A 43 -3.42 1.35 -6.41
CA LEU A 43 -2.01 1.37 -6.07
C LEU A 43 -1.81 2.30 -4.88
N VAL A 44 -1.03 1.86 -3.90
CA VAL A 44 -0.66 2.65 -2.73
C VAL A 44 0.85 2.62 -2.55
N HIS A 45 1.40 3.69 -1.99
CA HIS A 45 2.81 3.78 -1.61
C HIS A 45 2.95 4.15 -0.13
N LEU A 46 4.07 3.74 0.47
CA LEU A 46 4.48 4.31 1.74
C LEU A 46 5.08 5.70 1.50
N PRO A 47 4.61 6.76 2.16
CA PRO A 47 5.24 8.06 2.06
C PRO A 47 6.64 7.99 2.65
N MET A 48 7.64 8.14 1.79
CA MET A 48 9.05 8.17 2.17
C MET A 48 9.47 9.62 2.46
N SER A 49 10.42 9.82 3.37
CA SER A 49 11.00 11.13 3.68
C SER A 49 12.52 11.06 3.61
N GLY A 50 13.15 12.15 3.16
CA GLY A 50 14.61 12.25 3.05
C GLY A 50 15.17 11.57 1.80
N HIS A 51 16.41 11.07 1.91
CA HIS A 51 17.17 10.52 0.77
C HIS A 51 16.85 9.05 0.43
N VAL A 52 15.99 8.39 1.21
CA VAL A 52 15.63 6.99 1.00
C VAL A 52 14.37 6.94 0.16
N SER A 53 14.49 6.40 -1.07
CA SER A 53 13.37 6.31 -2.01
C SER A 53 12.46 5.10 -1.77
N SER A 54 12.90 4.10 -0.99
CA SER A 54 12.11 2.88 -0.74
C SER A 54 12.61 2.10 0.48
N LEU A 55 11.73 1.26 1.05
CA LEU A 55 12.10 0.22 2.01
C LEU A 55 12.26 -1.14 1.30
N ASN A 56 12.88 -2.10 2.00
CA ASN A 56 12.80 -3.51 1.60
C ASN A 56 11.34 -3.95 1.47
N ALA A 57 11.06 -4.80 0.48
CA ALA A 57 9.70 -5.24 0.14
C ALA A 57 8.97 -5.90 1.32
N ALA A 58 9.66 -6.71 2.13
CA ALA A 58 9.06 -7.35 3.31
C ALA A 58 8.69 -6.31 4.37
N THR A 59 9.59 -5.37 4.68
CA THR A 59 9.32 -4.29 5.64
C THR A 59 8.15 -3.42 5.18
N ALA A 60 8.14 -3.03 3.90
CA ALA A 60 7.06 -2.24 3.33
C ALA A 60 5.71 -2.99 3.40
N GLY A 61 5.73 -4.28 3.05
CA GLY A 61 4.57 -5.17 3.13
C GLY A 61 4.05 -5.32 4.56
N SER A 62 4.93 -5.48 5.56
CA SER A 62 4.54 -5.59 6.97
C SER A 62 3.85 -4.32 7.48
N ILE A 63 4.37 -3.14 7.13
CA ILE A 63 3.74 -1.86 7.51
C ILE A 63 2.36 -1.72 6.86
N ALA A 64 2.26 -2.01 5.57
CA ALA A 64 1.01 -1.93 4.83
C ALA A 64 -0.05 -2.90 5.37
N LEU A 65 0.34 -4.15 5.64
CA LEU A 65 -0.56 -5.14 6.23
C LEU A 65 -1.03 -4.72 7.62
N PHE A 66 -0.11 -4.22 8.46
CA PHE A 66 -0.46 -3.78 9.81
C PHE A 66 -1.43 -2.59 9.78
N ASP A 67 -1.24 -1.61 8.88
CA ASP A 67 -2.18 -0.49 8.77
C ASP A 67 -3.57 -0.94 8.30
N ILE A 68 -3.64 -1.84 7.31
CA ILE A 68 -4.91 -2.41 6.82
C ILE A 68 -5.65 -3.13 7.96
N VAL A 69 -4.94 -3.98 8.71
CA VAL A 69 -5.52 -4.72 9.85
C VAL A 69 -5.93 -3.74 10.97
N ARG A 70 -5.11 -2.73 11.27
CA ARG A 70 -5.42 -1.69 12.26
C ARG A 70 -6.73 -0.97 11.93
N ARG A 71 -6.98 -0.64 10.66
CA ARG A 71 -8.25 -0.01 10.22
C ARG A 71 -9.47 -0.90 10.39
N GLN A 72 -9.30 -2.22 10.29
CA GLN A 72 -10.39 -3.17 10.51
C GLN A 72 -10.76 -3.30 11.99
N HIS A 73 -9.82 -3.01 12.89
CA HIS A 73 -10.02 -3.08 14.33
C HIS A 73 -10.28 -1.73 15.00
N GLY A 74 -10.06 -0.61 14.30
CA GLY A 74 -10.50 0.71 14.76
C GLY A 74 -12.00 0.85 14.56
N GLU A 75 -12.72 1.33 15.57
CA GLU A 75 -14.17 1.57 15.51
C GLU A 75 -14.58 2.29 14.22
N PRO A 76 -15.80 2.01 13.69
CA PRO A 76 -16.29 2.66 12.49
C PRO A 76 -16.22 4.17 12.70
N GLN A 77 -15.48 4.87 11.84
CA GLN A 77 -15.58 6.32 11.75
C GLN A 77 -17.02 6.60 11.32
N SER A 78 -17.85 7.00 12.29
CA SER A 78 -19.17 7.54 12.06
C SER A 78 -19.03 8.67 11.04
N GLY A 79 -19.52 8.44 9.83
CA GLY A 79 -19.57 9.46 8.80
C GLY A 79 -20.25 10.71 9.34
N SER A 80 -19.67 11.87 9.03
CA SER A 80 -20.39 13.14 9.03
C SER A 80 -21.08 13.33 7.69
#